data_AF-K0ZRX0-F1
#
_entry.id   AF-K0ZRX0-F1
#
_cell.length_a   1.000
_cell.length_b   1.000
_cell.length_c   1.000
_cell.angle_alpha   90.00
_cell.angle_beta   90.00
_cell.angle_gamma   90.00
#
_symmetry.space_group_name_H-M   'P 1'
#
loop_
_entity.id
_entity.type
_entity.pdbx_description
1 polymer ?
#
loop_
_entity_poly.entity_id
_entity_poly.type
_entity_poly.pdbx_seq_one_letter_code
_entity_poly.pdbx_strand_id
1 'polypeptide(L)'
;FSMQKWVKNEEEAQKFDIIKKNSWLRVRGNVEMNNFTRDLTMNVQDVQEVVHYERKDLMPEGERRVEFHAHTNMSTMDALPEVEEIVATAAKWGHKAVAITDHGNVQSFPHGYKAAKKAGIQLIYGMEANIVEDRVPIVYNEVEMDLSEATYVVFDVETTGLSAIYNDLIQVAASKMYKGNVIAEFDEFINPGHPLSAFTTELTGITDDHVKNAKPLEQVLQEFQEFCKDTVLVAHNATFDVGFMNANYERHGLPKISQPVIDTLEFARNLYPEYKRHGLGPLTKRFGVALEHHHMANYDAEATGRLLFIFIKEVAEKHGVTDLARLNIDLISPDSYKKARIKHATIYVKNQVGLKNIFKLVSLSNTKYFEGVPRIPRTVLDAHREGLILGSACSEGEVFDAVVSQGVDAAVEVAKYYDFIEVMPPAIYAPLIAKEQVKDMEELQTIIKSLIEVGDRLGKPVLATGNVHYIEPEEEIYREIIVRSLGQGAMINRTIGHGEHAQPAPLPKAHFRTTNEMLDEFAFLGEELARKLVIENTNALAEIFEPVEVVKGDLYTPFIDKAEETVAELTYKKAFEIYGNPLPDIVDLRIEKELTSILGNGFA
;
A
#
# COMPACT_ATOMS: atom_id res chain seq x y z
N PHE A 1 19.45 -32.61 0.33
CA PHE A 1 19.58 -34.08 0.51
C PHE A 1 19.92 -34.37 1.96
N SER A 2 19.53 -35.54 2.49
CA SER A 2 19.84 -35.94 3.87
C SER A 2 21.30 -36.36 4.04
N MET A 3 21.82 -36.28 5.26
CA MET A 3 23.17 -36.72 5.62
C MET A 3 23.07 -37.92 6.56
N GLN A 4 23.88 -38.96 6.32
CA GLN A 4 23.95 -40.13 7.19
C GLN A 4 25.39 -40.53 7.47
N LYS A 5 25.64 -41.08 8.68
CA LYS A 5 26.95 -41.57 9.10
C LYS A 5 26.79 -42.94 9.76
N TRP A 6 27.49 -43.93 9.23
CA TRP A 6 27.65 -45.22 9.90
C TRP A 6 28.90 -45.17 10.77
N VAL A 7 28.73 -45.46 12.07
CA VAL A 7 29.79 -45.51 13.08
C VAL A 7 30.06 -46.97 13.46
N LYS A 8 31.31 -47.29 13.85
CA LYS A 8 31.73 -48.67 14.09
C LYS A 8 31.40 -49.19 15.49
N ASN A 9 31.27 -48.29 16.46
CA ASN A 9 31.00 -48.62 17.86
C ASN A 9 30.33 -47.44 18.60
N GLU A 10 29.87 -47.67 19.83
CA GLU A 10 29.21 -46.67 20.67
C GLU A 10 30.14 -45.49 21.04
N GLU A 11 31.44 -45.74 21.22
CA GLU A 11 32.41 -44.68 21.55
C GLU A 11 32.60 -43.69 20.39
N GLU A 12 32.52 -44.16 19.15
CA GLU A 12 32.50 -43.31 17.95
C GLU A 12 31.16 -42.58 17.79
N ALA A 13 30.04 -43.21 18.17
CA ALA A 13 28.72 -42.59 18.18
C ALA A 13 28.66 -41.38 19.15
N GLN A 14 29.23 -41.52 20.34
CA GLN A 14 29.27 -40.46 21.37
C GLN A 14 29.96 -39.17 20.88
N LYS A 15 30.87 -39.26 19.90
CA LYS A 15 31.51 -38.07 19.31
C LYS A 15 30.54 -37.19 18.53
N PHE A 16 29.37 -37.70 18.16
CA PHE A 16 28.32 -36.95 17.47
C PHE A 16 27.26 -36.40 18.42
N ASP A 17 27.26 -36.78 19.71
CA ASP A 17 26.36 -36.21 20.73
C ASP A 17 26.60 -34.71 20.98
N ILE A 18 27.75 -34.19 20.54
CA ILE A 18 28.08 -32.76 20.55
C ILE A 18 27.25 -31.97 19.52
N ILE A 19 26.74 -32.63 18.48
CA ILE A 19 25.95 -31.99 17.43
C ILE A 19 24.54 -31.77 17.98
N LYS A 20 24.18 -30.51 18.16
CA LYS A 20 22.86 -30.12 18.65
C LYS A 20 22.08 -29.41 17.55
N LYS A 21 20.77 -29.27 17.75
CA LYS A 21 19.96 -28.37 16.92
C LYS A 21 20.62 -26.98 16.92
N ASN A 22 20.77 -26.40 15.72
CA ASN A 22 21.46 -25.13 15.44
C ASN A 22 23.00 -25.16 15.41
N SER A 23 23.65 -26.32 15.57
CA SER A 23 25.09 -26.43 15.27
C SER A 23 25.33 -26.26 13.76
N TRP A 24 26.33 -25.45 13.41
CA TRP A 24 26.79 -25.31 12.04
C TRP A 24 27.95 -26.26 11.78
N LEU A 25 27.85 -27.04 10.70
CA LEU A 25 28.79 -28.12 10.43
C LEU A 25 29.40 -27.95 9.04
N ARG A 26 30.71 -28.14 8.95
CA ARG A 26 31.40 -28.43 7.69
C ARG A 26 31.52 -29.94 7.56
N VAL A 27 30.87 -30.50 6.55
CA VAL A 27 30.81 -31.94 6.30
C VAL A 27 31.53 -32.30 5.01
N ARG A 28 32.16 -33.47 4.99
CA ARG A 28 32.74 -34.08 3.78
C ARG A 28 32.23 -35.50 3.65
N GLY A 29 31.83 -35.90 2.44
CA GLY A 29 31.31 -37.24 2.18
C GLY A 29 30.97 -37.45 0.71
N ASN A 30 30.58 -38.68 0.39
CA ASN A 30 30.11 -39.04 -0.94
C ASN A 30 28.60 -38.84 -1.03
N VAL A 31 28.12 -38.28 -2.15
CA VAL A 31 26.69 -38.14 -2.42
C VAL A 31 26.28 -39.25 -3.38
N GLU A 32 25.27 -40.02 -2.98
CA GLU A 32 24.78 -41.16 -3.74
C GLU A 32 23.26 -41.25 -3.64
N MET A 33 22.64 -41.85 -4.66
CA MET A 33 21.19 -42.09 -4.65
C MET A 33 20.87 -43.18 -3.63
N ASN A 34 20.09 -42.84 -2.61
CA ASN A 34 19.58 -43.82 -1.67
C ASN A 34 18.33 -44.46 -2.28
N ASN A 35 18.44 -45.73 -2.70
CA ASN A 35 17.34 -46.44 -3.36
C ASN A 35 16.12 -46.69 -2.46
N PHE A 36 16.27 -46.60 -1.12
CA PHE A 36 15.16 -46.75 -0.18
C PHE A 36 14.35 -45.47 -0.07
N THR A 37 15.01 -44.32 0.19
CA THR A 37 14.33 -43.01 0.27
C THR A 37 14.04 -42.41 -1.09
N ARG A 38 14.68 -42.94 -2.16
CA ARG A 38 14.66 -42.42 -3.54
C ARG A 38 15.15 -40.98 -3.65
N ASP A 39 16.04 -40.59 -2.74
CA ASP A 39 16.64 -39.27 -2.67
C ASP A 39 18.16 -39.38 -2.64
N LEU A 40 18.83 -38.31 -3.07
CA LEU A 40 20.25 -38.16 -2.80
C LEU A 40 20.47 -38.20 -1.29
N THR A 41 21.51 -38.89 -0.85
CA THR A 41 21.96 -38.95 0.55
C THR A 41 23.46 -38.82 0.56
N MET A 42 24.00 -38.00 1.48
CA MET A 42 25.43 -37.93 1.71
C MET A 42 25.85 -38.94 2.77
N ASN A 43 26.72 -39.87 2.39
CA ASN A 43 27.46 -40.71 3.32
C ASN A 43 28.64 -39.90 3.88
N VAL A 44 28.46 -39.39 5.10
CA VAL A 44 29.42 -38.51 5.77
C VAL A 44 30.69 -39.30 6.11
N GLN A 45 31.84 -38.77 5.72
CA GLN A 45 33.15 -39.28 6.08
C GLN A 45 33.72 -38.50 7.26
N ASP A 46 33.65 -37.17 7.17
CA ASP A 46 34.15 -36.25 8.19
C ASP A 46 33.09 -35.19 8.53
N VAL A 47 33.06 -34.81 9.80
CA VAL A 47 32.26 -33.70 10.32
C VAL A 47 33.16 -32.81 11.16
N GLN A 48 32.98 -31.51 11.02
CA GLN A 48 33.62 -30.51 11.87
C GLN A 48 32.59 -29.44 12.22
N GLU A 49 32.42 -29.16 13.51
CA GLU A 49 31.65 -27.99 13.94
C GLU A 49 32.40 -26.72 13.54
N VAL A 50 31.67 -25.78 12.94
CA VAL A 50 32.19 -24.50 12.52
C VAL A 50 31.44 -23.38 13.20
N VAL A 51 32.14 -22.27 13.42
CA VAL A 51 31.53 -21.06 13.94
C VAL A 51 30.74 -20.41 12.81
N HIS A 52 29.45 -20.24 13.01
CA HIS A 52 28.63 -19.37 12.17
C HIS A 52 28.64 -17.96 12.75
N TYR A 53 29.02 -17.01 11.91
CA TYR A 53 29.00 -15.59 12.26
C TYR A 53 27.65 -15.03 11.86
N GLU A 54 26.81 -14.83 12.86
CA GLU A 54 25.53 -14.14 12.67
C GLU A 54 25.75 -12.71 12.17
N ARG A 55 24.76 -12.17 11.44
CA ARG A 55 24.81 -10.79 10.99
C ARG A 55 24.82 -9.82 12.18
N LYS A 56 25.68 -8.80 12.10
CA LYS A 56 25.86 -7.79 13.14
C LYS A 56 25.76 -6.40 12.53
N ASP A 57 25.15 -5.49 13.27
CA ASP A 57 25.25 -4.07 12.99
C ASP A 57 26.65 -3.58 13.39
N LEU A 58 27.40 -3.11 12.40
CA LEU A 58 28.80 -2.70 12.57
C LEU A 58 28.95 -1.24 13.00
N MET A 59 27.85 -0.49 13.07
CA MET A 59 27.91 0.92 13.43
C MET A 59 28.19 1.13 14.93
N PRO A 60 28.95 2.18 15.30
CA PRO A 60 29.19 2.56 16.69
C PRO A 60 27.89 2.75 17.48
N GLU A 61 27.98 2.58 18.80
CA GLU A 61 26.88 2.92 19.70
C GLU A 61 26.52 4.41 19.56
N GLY A 62 25.23 4.71 19.43
CA GLY A 62 24.73 6.06 19.15
C GLY A 62 24.62 6.42 17.66
N GLU A 63 25.20 5.63 16.75
CA GLU A 63 25.14 5.83 15.29
C GLU A 63 24.35 4.74 14.56
N ARG A 64 23.40 4.12 15.26
CA ARG A 64 22.58 3.03 14.72
C ARG A 64 21.22 3.55 14.31
N ARG A 65 20.65 3.01 13.23
CA ARG A 65 19.34 3.41 12.72
C ARG A 65 18.20 2.97 13.64
N VAL A 66 17.02 3.49 13.36
CA VAL A 66 15.73 2.97 13.84
C VAL A 66 14.93 2.52 12.62
N GLU A 67 14.39 1.30 12.67
CA GLU A 67 13.47 0.82 11.65
C GLU A 67 12.06 1.36 11.89
N PHE A 68 11.45 1.92 10.85
CA PHE A 68 10.12 2.53 10.89
C PHE A 68 9.06 1.74 10.12
N HIS A 69 9.45 0.78 9.28
CA HIS A 69 8.51 0.03 8.44
C HIS A 69 8.85 -1.46 8.48
N ALA A 70 8.09 -2.21 9.29
CA ALA A 70 8.32 -3.64 9.48
C ALA A 70 7.02 -4.40 9.72
N HIS A 71 6.93 -5.56 9.07
CA HIS A 71 5.79 -6.46 9.08
C HIS A 71 6.15 -7.74 9.85
N THR A 72 5.18 -8.22 10.61
CA THR A 72 5.25 -9.47 11.37
C THR A 72 4.39 -10.52 10.69
N ASN A 73 4.39 -11.75 11.19
CA ASN A 73 3.47 -12.80 10.75
C ASN A 73 1.96 -12.45 10.89
N MET A 74 1.62 -11.34 11.55
CA MET A 74 0.26 -10.78 11.57
C MET A 74 -0.11 -10.02 10.28
N SER A 75 0.88 -9.65 9.46
CA SER A 75 0.69 -9.33 8.04
C SER A 75 0.45 -10.63 7.27
N THR A 76 -0.80 -11.06 7.34
CA THR A 76 -1.25 -12.42 6.98
C THR A 76 -0.82 -12.80 5.55
N MET A 77 -0.15 -13.95 5.44
CA MET A 77 0.33 -14.52 4.16
C MET A 77 1.35 -13.64 3.39
N ASP A 78 2.04 -12.72 4.07
CA ASP A 78 3.05 -11.86 3.44
C ASP A 78 4.39 -11.78 4.19
N ALA A 79 4.37 -11.69 5.53
CA ALA A 79 5.59 -11.62 6.34
C ALA A 79 5.76 -12.85 7.26
N LEU A 80 7.01 -13.14 7.61
CA LEU A 80 7.41 -14.34 8.36
C LEU A 80 7.62 -14.14 9.86
N PRO A 81 8.30 -13.07 10.34
CA PRO A 81 8.84 -13.07 11.69
C PRO A 81 7.75 -12.79 12.72
N GLU A 82 7.87 -13.42 13.90
CA GLU A 82 7.14 -12.97 15.07
C GLU A 82 7.66 -11.59 15.52
N VAL A 83 6.80 -10.78 16.15
CA VAL A 83 7.20 -9.46 16.64
C VAL A 83 8.34 -9.56 17.66
N GLU A 84 8.36 -10.62 18.46
CA GLU A 84 9.43 -10.96 19.39
C GLU A 84 10.80 -11.06 18.71
N GLU A 85 10.86 -11.63 17.50
CA GLU A 85 12.10 -11.83 16.74
C GLU A 85 12.65 -10.50 16.21
N ILE A 86 11.78 -9.65 15.66
CA ILE A 86 12.16 -8.29 15.22
C ILE A 86 12.70 -7.49 16.40
N VAL A 87 11.97 -7.47 17.52
CA VAL A 87 12.37 -6.73 18.73
C VAL A 87 13.69 -7.25 19.29
N ALA A 88 13.87 -8.56 19.37
CA ALA A 88 15.10 -9.18 19.86
C ALA A 88 16.29 -8.85 18.93
N THR A 89 16.07 -8.85 17.61
CA THR A 89 17.10 -8.54 16.61
C THR A 89 17.52 -7.08 16.68
N ALA A 90 16.56 -6.15 16.72
CA ALA A 90 16.81 -4.72 16.88
C ALA A 90 17.59 -4.42 18.18
N ALA A 91 17.19 -5.04 19.29
CA ALA A 91 17.89 -4.90 20.57
C ALA A 91 19.31 -5.50 20.54
N LYS A 92 19.50 -6.66 19.88
CA LYS A 92 20.81 -7.29 19.70
C LYS A 92 21.75 -6.45 18.85
N TRP A 93 21.24 -5.78 17.82
CA TRP A 93 21.97 -4.80 17.03
C TRP A 93 22.10 -3.45 17.74
N GLY A 94 21.44 -3.28 18.89
CA GLY A 94 21.41 -2.07 19.72
C GLY A 94 20.85 -0.86 18.99
N HIS A 95 19.80 -1.08 18.19
CA HIS A 95 18.90 -0.01 17.76
C HIS A 95 18.15 0.49 19.00
N LYS A 96 17.93 1.80 19.09
CA LYS A 96 17.24 2.38 20.27
C LYS A 96 15.73 2.14 20.28
N ALA A 97 15.16 1.97 19.09
CA ALA A 97 13.75 1.76 18.86
C ALA A 97 13.54 0.89 17.62
N VAL A 98 12.35 0.31 17.50
CA VAL A 98 11.87 -0.35 16.27
C VAL A 98 10.37 -0.15 16.15
N ALA A 99 9.88 0.09 14.94
CA ALA A 99 8.45 0.18 14.66
C ALA A 99 7.88 -1.12 14.10
N ILE A 100 6.59 -1.34 14.34
CA ILE A 100 5.81 -2.44 13.75
C ILE A 100 4.60 -1.84 13.06
N THR A 101 4.40 -2.20 11.78
CA THR A 101 3.43 -1.57 10.86
C THR A 101 2.70 -2.63 10.04
N ASP A 102 2.09 -3.62 10.71
CA ASP A 102 1.36 -4.69 10.03
C ASP A 102 0.24 -4.17 9.10
N HIS A 103 -0.08 -4.94 8.04
CA HIS A 103 -1.10 -4.54 7.06
C HIS A 103 -2.51 -4.50 7.68
N GLY A 104 -3.09 -3.31 7.76
CA GLY A 104 -4.48 -3.07 8.14
C GLY A 104 -4.89 -3.54 9.54
N ASN A 105 -3.91 -3.90 10.39
CA ASN A 105 -4.16 -4.46 11.71
C ASN A 105 -3.05 -4.10 12.72
N VAL A 106 -3.29 -4.45 13.98
CA VAL A 106 -2.40 -4.16 15.12
C VAL A 106 -2.28 -5.37 16.07
N GLN A 107 -2.44 -6.58 15.55
CA GLN A 107 -2.55 -7.80 16.35
C GLN A 107 -1.24 -8.15 17.09
N SER A 108 -0.11 -7.69 16.57
CA SER A 108 1.23 -7.85 17.16
C SER A 108 1.45 -6.97 18.40
N PHE A 109 0.62 -5.97 18.67
CA PHE A 109 0.86 -4.99 19.74
C PHE A 109 1.01 -5.61 21.14
N PRO A 110 0.17 -6.56 21.60
CA PRO A 110 0.30 -7.13 22.95
C PRO A 110 1.60 -7.91 23.13
N HIS A 111 2.02 -8.64 22.09
CA HIS A 111 3.24 -9.43 22.05
C HIS A 111 4.46 -8.51 22.02
N GLY A 112 4.45 -7.53 21.11
CA GLY A 112 5.48 -6.51 21.00
C GLY A 112 5.67 -5.72 22.29
N TYR A 113 4.57 -5.31 22.96
CA TYR A 113 4.63 -4.58 24.24
C TYR A 113 5.39 -5.36 25.32
N LYS A 114 5.13 -6.67 25.43
CA LYS A 114 5.83 -7.55 26.38
C LYS A 114 7.29 -7.76 25.97
N ALA A 115 7.54 -7.99 24.68
CA ALA A 115 8.88 -8.23 24.14
C ALA A 115 9.79 -7.02 24.32
N ALA A 116 9.31 -5.84 23.98
CA ALA A 116 10.03 -4.58 24.06
C ALA A 116 10.40 -4.23 25.51
N LYS A 117 9.45 -4.39 26.44
CA LYS A 117 9.70 -4.21 27.88
C LYS A 117 10.77 -5.17 28.40
N LYS A 118 10.75 -6.44 27.95
CA LYS A 118 11.75 -7.45 28.34
C LYS A 118 13.13 -7.13 27.76
N ALA A 119 13.19 -6.63 26.53
CA ALA A 119 14.43 -6.30 25.82
C ALA A 119 15.00 -4.92 26.20
N GLY A 120 14.21 -4.04 26.82
CA GLY A 120 14.63 -2.69 27.18
C GLY A 120 14.75 -1.73 25.99
N ILE A 121 14.02 -2.00 24.91
CA ILE A 121 14.00 -1.20 23.68
C ILE A 121 12.64 -0.51 23.53
N GLN A 122 12.61 0.68 22.93
CA GLN A 122 11.36 1.37 22.61
C GLN A 122 10.67 0.69 21.42
N LEU A 123 9.40 0.35 21.57
CA LEU A 123 8.57 -0.11 20.46
C LEU A 123 7.67 1.02 19.98
N ILE A 124 7.73 1.30 18.69
CA ILE A 124 6.86 2.28 18.03
C ILE A 124 5.69 1.51 17.42
N TYR A 125 4.50 1.77 17.93
CA TYR A 125 3.29 1.06 17.53
C TYR A 125 2.68 1.70 16.30
N GLY A 126 2.49 0.95 15.22
CA GLY A 126 1.87 1.46 14.01
C GLY A 126 1.11 0.41 13.20
N MET A 127 0.69 0.82 12.01
CA MET A 127 -0.05 0.02 11.03
C MET A 127 0.25 0.57 9.64
N GLU A 128 0.44 -0.31 8.66
CA GLU A 128 0.33 0.12 7.26
C GLU A 128 -1.14 0.05 6.85
N ALA A 129 -1.72 1.20 6.55
CA ALA A 129 -3.14 1.40 6.31
C ALA A 129 -3.45 1.52 4.82
N ASN A 130 -4.59 0.95 4.43
CA ASN A 130 -5.21 1.16 3.11
C ASN A 130 -6.10 2.40 3.16
N ILE A 131 -5.59 3.54 2.70
CA ILE A 131 -6.33 4.79 2.60
C ILE A 131 -7.08 4.83 1.27
N VAL A 132 -8.30 5.38 1.31
CA VAL A 132 -9.11 5.64 0.12
C VAL A 132 -9.73 7.02 0.20
N GLU A 133 -9.95 7.64 -0.95
CA GLU A 133 -10.82 8.82 -1.02
C GLU A 133 -12.25 8.43 -0.70
N ASP A 134 -12.94 9.27 0.07
CA ASP A 134 -14.35 9.09 0.41
C ASP A 134 -15.22 9.10 -0.85
N ARG A 135 -14.86 9.94 -1.82
CA ARG A 135 -15.56 10.19 -3.07
C ARG A 135 -14.55 10.49 -4.16
N VAL A 136 -14.64 9.80 -5.29
CA VAL A 136 -13.92 10.19 -6.49
C VAL A 136 -14.85 11.11 -7.30
N PRO A 137 -14.44 12.35 -7.60
CA PRO A 137 -15.29 13.30 -8.31
C PRO A 137 -15.53 12.84 -9.76
N ILE A 138 -16.76 13.08 -10.23
CA ILE A 138 -17.14 12.94 -11.64
C ILE A 138 -16.67 14.18 -12.41
N VAL A 139 -16.75 15.35 -11.77
CA VAL A 139 -16.41 16.65 -12.38
C VAL A 139 -15.26 17.30 -11.62
N TYR A 140 -14.29 17.84 -12.34
CA TYR A 140 -13.25 18.73 -11.82
C TYR A 140 -13.48 20.15 -12.34
N ASN A 141 -13.01 21.17 -11.61
CA ASN A 141 -13.23 22.58 -11.90
C ASN A 141 -14.73 22.90 -12.11
N GLU A 142 -15.55 22.52 -11.11
CA GLU A 142 -17.01 22.62 -11.17
C GLU A 142 -17.50 24.05 -11.47
N VAL A 143 -18.49 24.15 -12.36
CA VAL A 143 -19.21 25.38 -12.68
C VAL A 143 -20.69 25.09 -12.86
N GLU A 144 -21.55 26.06 -12.57
CA GLU A 144 -22.97 25.99 -12.90
C GLU A 144 -23.13 26.04 -14.43
N MET A 145 -23.67 24.98 -15.01
CA MET A 145 -23.81 24.83 -16.45
C MET A 145 -24.82 23.73 -16.78
N ASP A 146 -25.75 24.03 -17.69
CA ASP A 146 -26.70 23.02 -18.18
C ASP A 146 -25.96 21.99 -19.06
N LEU A 147 -26.01 20.72 -18.63
CA LEU A 147 -25.36 19.61 -19.31
C LEU A 147 -25.87 19.40 -20.74
N SER A 148 -27.12 19.80 -21.04
CA SER A 148 -27.73 19.61 -22.36
C SER A 148 -27.38 20.70 -23.37
N GLU A 149 -26.93 21.87 -22.90
CA GLU A 149 -26.59 23.03 -23.73
C GLU A 149 -25.07 23.30 -23.81
N ALA A 150 -24.25 22.58 -23.03
CA ALA A 150 -22.80 22.67 -23.09
C ALA A 150 -22.21 22.10 -24.41
N THR A 151 -21.06 22.65 -24.81
CA THR A 151 -20.22 22.07 -25.86
C THR A 151 -19.10 21.29 -25.20
N TYR A 152 -18.90 20.05 -25.64
CA TYR A 152 -17.95 19.12 -25.04
C TYR A 152 -16.76 18.90 -25.98
N VAL A 153 -15.55 18.96 -25.47
CA VAL A 153 -14.37 18.44 -26.17
C VAL A 153 -13.97 17.15 -25.47
N VAL A 154 -14.27 16.04 -26.13
CA VAL A 154 -13.95 14.71 -25.65
C VAL A 154 -12.63 14.33 -26.26
N PHE A 155 -11.63 14.01 -25.44
CA PHE A 155 -10.27 13.77 -25.91
C PHE A 155 -9.64 12.57 -25.24
N ASP A 156 -8.65 12.04 -25.92
CA ASP A 156 -7.83 10.91 -25.51
C ASP A 156 -6.39 11.18 -25.96
N VAL A 157 -5.43 10.67 -25.19
CA VAL A 157 -4.01 10.86 -25.47
C VAL A 157 -3.26 9.53 -25.55
N GLU A 158 -2.38 9.42 -26.53
CA GLU A 158 -1.45 8.29 -26.62
C GLU A 158 -0.06 8.72 -26.18
N THR A 159 0.62 7.83 -25.46
CA THR A 159 1.86 8.13 -24.74
C THR A 159 2.85 6.98 -24.88
N THR A 160 4.14 7.27 -24.70
CA THR A 160 5.18 6.21 -24.74
C THR A 160 5.20 5.35 -23.47
N GLY A 161 4.40 5.68 -22.45
CA GLY A 161 4.27 4.98 -21.18
C GLY A 161 3.38 5.75 -20.20
N LEU A 162 3.30 5.31 -18.94
CA LEU A 162 2.29 5.81 -17.99
C LEU A 162 2.70 7.06 -17.19
N SER A 163 3.95 7.52 -17.31
CA SER A 163 4.46 8.68 -16.57
C SER A 163 4.55 9.91 -17.46
N ALA A 164 3.90 11.01 -17.08
CA ALA A 164 4.04 12.27 -17.80
C ALA A 164 5.44 12.90 -17.65
N ILE A 165 6.25 12.38 -16.73
CA ILE A 165 7.61 12.84 -16.46
C ILE A 165 8.63 12.09 -17.32
N TYR A 166 8.49 10.76 -17.38
CA TYR A 166 9.47 9.89 -18.06
C TYR A 166 9.04 9.47 -19.47
N ASN A 167 7.79 9.75 -19.86
CA ASN A 167 7.25 9.38 -21.16
C ASN A 167 6.74 10.60 -21.94
N ASP A 168 6.70 10.42 -23.24
CA ASP A 168 6.35 11.44 -24.22
C ASP A 168 4.91 11.26 -24.71
N LEU A 169 4.26 12.39 -24.96
CA LEU A 169 2.97 12.47 -25.63
C LEU A 169 3.17 12.29 -27.14
N ILE A 170 2.49 11.32 -27.75
CA ILE A 170 2.70 10.94 -29.16
C ILE A 170 1.46 11.13 -30.04
N GLN A 171 0.27 11.26 -29.45
CA GLN A 171 -0.94 11.68 -30.15
C GLN A 171 -1.87 12.40 -29.19
N VAL A 172 -2.57 13.43 -29.68
CA VAL A 172 -3.74 14.01 -29.04
C VAL A 172 -4.87 13.96 -30.04
N ALA A 173 -5.96 13.27 -29.68
CA ALA A 173 -7.16 13.24 -30.51
C ALA A 173 -8.38 13.69 -29.72
N ALA A 174 -9.29 14.41 -30.37
CA ALA A 174 -10.49 14.90 -29.75
C ALA A 174 -11.65 15.10 -30.74
N SER A 175 -12.85 14.88 -30.21
CA SER A 175 -14.12 15.18 -30.86
C SER A 175 -14.79 16.32 -30.11
N LYS A 176 -14.97 17.47 -30.78
CA LYS A 176 -15.82 18.55 -30.27
C LYS A 176 -17.26 18.25 -30.62
N MET A 177 -18.13 18.17 -29.61
CA MET A 177 -19.50 17.71 -29.75
C MET A 177 -20.50 18.70 -29.15
N TYR A 178 -21.62 18.88 -29.85
CA TYR A 178 -22.77 19.66 -29.37
C TYR A 178 -24.06 18.86 -29.61
N LYS A 179 -24.84 18.66 -28.53
CA LYS A 179 -26.07 17.85 -28.53
C LYS A 179 -25.88 16.45 -29.16
N GLY A 180 -24.76 15.81 -28.83
CA GLY A 180 -24.41 14.46 -29.29
C GLY A 180 -23.89 14.37 -30.73
N ASN A 181 -23.76 15.50 -31.44
CA ASN A 181 -23.22 15.53 -32.81
C ASN A 181 -21.78 16.05 -32.80
N VAL A 182 -20.89 15.41 -33.56
CA VAL A 182 -19.53 15.92 -33.81
C VAL A 182 -19.63 17.18 -34.68
N ILE A 183 -19.05 18.28 -34.20
CA ILE A 183 -19.03 19.58 -34.89
C ILE A 183 -17.62 20.00 -35.33
N ALA A 184 -16.59 19.44 -34.73
CA ALA A 184 -15.20 19.56 -35.16
C ALA A 184 -14.37 18.40 -34.59
N GLU A 185 -13.27 18.08 -35.25
CA GLU A 185 -12.32 17.04 -34.84
C GLU A 185 -10.92 17.64 -34.74
N PHE A 186 -10.11 17.08 -33.85
CA PHE A 186 -8.70 17.37 -33.67
C PHE A 186 -7.98 16.02 -33.62
N ASP A 187 -6.99 15.80 -34.47
CA ASP A 187 -6.22 14.55 -34.49
C ASP A 187 -4.80 14.87 -34.94
N GLU A 188 -3.88 14.91 -33.98
CA GLU A 188 -2.51 15.32 -34.21
C GLU A 188 -1.55 14.31 -33.59
N PHE A 189 -0.71 13.73 -34.44
CA PHE A 189 0.48 13.01 -34.00
C PHE A 189 1.56 13.99 -33.56
N ILE A 190 2.40 13.56 -32.63
CA ILE A 190 3.50 14.34 -32.07
C ILE A 190 4.79 13.56 -32.26
N ASN A 191 5.85 14.25 -32.66
CA ASN A 191 7.17 13.66 -32.78
C ASN A 191 7.88 13.62 -31.41
N PRO A 192 8.12 12.44 -30.80
CA PRO A 192 8.81 12.33 -29.51
C PRO A 192 10.34 12.54 -29.63
N GLY A 193 10.88 12.67 -30.86
CA GLY A 193 12.30 12.90 -31.08
C GLY A 193 13.18 11.65 -30.96
N HIS A 194 12.59 10.48 -30.71
CA HIS A 194 13.26 9.18 -30.68
C HIS A 194 12.35 8.08 -31.27
N PRO A 195 12.90 6.91 -31.66
CA PRO A 195 12.08 5.80 -32.13
C PRO A 195 11.14 5.26 -31.06
N LEU A 196 9.95 4.84 -31.45
CA LEU A 196 8.98 4.18 -30.57
C LEU A 196 9.44 2.76 -30.22
N SER A 197 9.11 2.33 -29.01
CA SER A 197 9.37 0.95 -28.61
C SER A 197 8.38 -0.02 -29.31
N ALA A 198 8.77 -1.28 -29.43
CA ALA A 198 7.87 -2.32 -29.95
C ALA A 198 6.60 -2.44 -29.10
N PHE A 199 6.73 -2.34 -27.78
CA PHE A 199 5.62 -2.35 -26.84
C PHE A 199 4.65 -1.18 -27.07
N THR A 200 5.16 0.06 -27.17
CA THR A 200 4.35 1.25 -27.47
C THR A 200 3.60 1.10 -28.78
N THR A 201 4.28 0.61 -29.82
CA THR A 201 3.69 0.38 -31.15
C THR A 201 2.59 -0.68 -31.10
N GLU A 202 2.78 -1.76 -30.34
CA GLU A 202 1.79 -2.82 -30.17
C GLU A 202 0.57 -2.34 -29.36
N LEU A 203 0.81 -1.54 -28.33
CA LEU A 203 -0.23 -1.05 -27.43
C LEU A 203 -1.12 0.00 -28.09
N THR A 204 -0.52 0.95 -28.82
CA THR A 204 -1.19 2.14 -29.38
C THR A 204 -1.46 2.03 -30.87
N GLY A 205 -0.87 1.05 -31.56
CA GLY A 205 -0.90 0.99 -33.02
C GLY A 205 -0.13 2.10 -33.74
N ILE A 206 0.48 3.05 -33.02
CA ILE A 206 1.24 4.16 -33.58
C ILE A 206 2.65 3.68 -33.95
N THR A 207 3.04 3.86 -35.20
CA THR A 207 4.37 3.50 -35.70
C THR A 207 5.28 4.72 -35.82
N ASP A 208 6.58 4.49 -35.95
CA ASP A 208 7.57 5.54 -36.24
C ASP A 208 7.20 6.38 -37.49
N ASP A 209 6.53 5.78 -38.47
CA ASP A 209 6.11 6.47 -39.70
C ASP A 209 5.02 7.53 -39.42
N HIS A 210 4.17 7.32 -38.41
CA HIS A 210 3.18 8.33 -38.00
C HIS A 210 3.84 9.55 -37.34
N VAL A 211 4.84 9.32 -36.48
CA VAL A 211 5.39 10.38 -35.60
C VAL A 211 6.59 11.11 -36.18
N LYS A 212 7.38 10.49 -37.07
CA LYS A 212 8.67 11.02 -37.53
C LYS A 212 8.60 12.41 -38.17
N ASN A 213 7.52 12.72 -38.90
CA ASN A 213 7.30 14.00 -39.56
C ASN A 213 6.14 14.79 -38.94
N ALA A 214 5.67 14.37 -37.76
CA ALA A 214 4.54 14.98 -37.09
C ALA A 214 4.91 16.33 -36.47
N LYS A 215 3.89 17.07 -36.00
CA LYS A 215 4.08 18.41 -35.45
C LYS A 215 4.92 18.36 -34.17
N PRO A 216 5.68 19.44 -33.87
CA PRO A 216 6.31 19.59 -32.56
C PRO A 216 5.28 19.65 -31.44
N LEU A 217 5.59 19.05 -30.29
CA LEU A 217 4.71 18.99 -29.12
C LEU A 217 4.13 20.36 -28.73
N GLU A 218 4.97 21.39 -28.58
CA GLU A 218 4.52 22.73 -28.17
C GLU A 218 3.47 23.33 -29.10
N GLN A 219 3.58 23.08 -30.41
CA GLN A 219 2.61 23.55 -31.39
C GLN A 219 1.26 22.83 -31.19
N VAL A 220 1.27 21.50 -31.02
CA VAL A 220 0.05 20.71 -30.79
C VAL A 220 -0.63 21.13 -29.49
N LEU A 221 0.16 21.37 -28.43
CA LEU A 221 -0.36 21.86 -27.15
C LEU A 221 -1.12 23.18 -27.30
N GLN A 222 -0.56 24.16 -28.02
CA GLN A 222 -1.19 25.47 -28.26
C GLN A 222 -2.45 25.34 -29.13
N GLU A 223 -2.38 24.58 -30.22
CA GLU A 223 -3.52 24.33 -31.11
C GLU A 223 -4.66 23.63 -30.36
N PHE A 224 -4.34 22.69 -29.48
CA PHE A 224 -5.32 22.01 -28.63
C PHE A 224 -5.95 22.94 -27.59
N GLN A 225 -5.20 23.85 -26.97
CA GLN A 225 -5.78 24.86 -26.06
C GLN A 225 -6.82 25.74 -26.75
N GLU A 226 -6.51 26.21 -27.96
CA GLU A 226 -7.45 27.02 -28.74
C GLU A 226 -8.67 26.19 -29.15
N PHE A 227 -8.46 24.92 -29.51
CA PHE A 227 -9.56 23.99 -29.79
C PHE A 227 -10.48 23.79 -28.58
N CYS A 228 -9.95 23.79 -27.35
CA CYS A 228 -10.69 23.53 -26.12
C CYS A 228 -11.36 24.78 -25.51
N LYS A 229 -11.23 25.95 -26.12
CA LYS A 229 -11.73 27.20 -25.56
C LYS A 229 -13.25 27.21 -25.41
N ASP A 230 -13.73 27.70 -24.26
CA ASP A 230 -15.16 27.82 -23.91
C ASP A 230 -15.93 26.49 -24.00
N THR A 231 -15.27 25.36 -23.69
CA THR A 231 -15.86 24.01 -23.71
C THR A 231 -15.66 23.28 -22.38
N VAL A 232 -16.46 22.23 -22.17
CA VAL A 232 -16.24 21.25 -21.11
C VAL A 232 -15.35 20.14 -21.66
N LEU A 233 -14.23 19.86 -21.01
CA LEU A 233 -13.35 18.76 -21.38
C LEU A 233 -13.89 17.44 -20.85
N VAL A 234 -13.67 16.36 -21.60
CA VAL A 234 -14.16 15.03 -21.23
C VAL A 234 -13.12 13.98 -21.59
N ALA A 235 -12.85 13.07 -20.69
CA ALA A 235 -11.99 11.90 -20.92
C ALA A 235 -12.53 10.68 -20.16
N HIS A 236 -12.00 9.50 -20.45
CA HIS A 236 -12.40 8.25 -19.80
C HIS A 236 -11.26 7.75 -18.90
N ASN A 237 -11.27 8.16 -17.61
CA ASN A 237 -10.10 8.25 -16.71
C ASN A 237 -9.35 9.60 -16.83
N ALA A 238 -10.09 10.70 -16.71
CA ALA A 238 -9.59 12.05 -16.99
C ALA A 238 -8.34 12.46 -16.19
N THR A 239 -8.12 11.87 -15.02
CA THR A 239 -6.90 12.13 -14.21
C THR A 239 -5.62 11.79 -14.99
N PHE A 240 -5.66 10.77 -15.85
CA PHE A 240 -4.52 10.38 -16.70
C PHE A 240 -4.32 11.39 -17.83
N ASP A 241 -5.32 11.58 -18.69
CA ASP A 241 -5.21 12.42 -19.89
C ASP A 241 -4.94 13.88 -19.54
N VAL A 242 -5.71 14.45 -18.61
CA VAL A 242 -5.51 15.83 -18.13
C VAL A 242 -4.17 15.96 -17.40
N GLY A 243 -3.75 14.92 -16.67
CA GLY A 243 -2.45 14.86 -16.00
C GLY A 243 -1.29 15.00 -16.98
N PHE A 244 -1.32 14.20 -18.05
CA PHE A 244 -0.32 14.26 -19.13
C PHE A 244 -0.31 15.61 -19.84
N MET A 245 -1.49 16.16 -20.16
CA MET A 245 -1.59 17.47 -20.79
C MET A 245 -1.05 18.58 -19.89
N ASN A 246 -1.44 18.61 -18.61
CA ASN A 246 -0.98 19.64 -17.67
C ASN A 246 0.52 19.59 -17.39
N ALA A 247 1.11 18.40 -17.29
CA ALA A 247 2.55 18.25 -17.11
C ALA A 247 3.33 18.80 -18.32
N ASN A 248 2.85 18.52 -19.53
CA ASN A 248 3.46 19.05 -20.76
C ASN A 248 3.21 20.56 -20.92
N TYR A 249 2.03 21.06 -20.57
CA TYR A 249 1.77 22.51 -20.54
C TYR A 249 2.74 23.24 -19.62
N GLU A 250 2.90 22.76 -18.38
CA GLU A 250 3.81 23.35 -17.41
C GLU A 250 5.27 23.32 -17.88
N ARG A 251 5.73 22.19 -18.46
CA ARG A 251 7.08 22.05 -19.03
C ARG A 251 7.37 23.06 -20.14
N HIS A 252 6.35 23.45 -20.90
CA HIS A 252 6.44 24.43 -21.99
C HIS A 252 6.02 25.85 -21.57
N GLY A 253 5.82 26.11 -20.27
CA GLY A 253 5.44 27.45 -19.77
C GLY A 253 4.03 27.90 -20.20
N LEU A 254 3.17 26.95 -20.56
CA LEU A 254 1.78 27.17 -20.94
C LEU A 254 0.85 27.02 -19.72
N PRO A 255 -0.30 27.72 -19.69
CA PRO A 255 -1.24 27.61 -18.59
C PRO A 255 -1.84 26.20 -18.51
N LYS A 256 -2.02 25.67 -17.29
CA LYS A 256 -2.73 24.41 -17.06
C LYS A 256 -4.21 24.53 -17.47
N ILE A 257 -4.83 23.39 -17.74
CA ILE A 257 -6.26 23.25 -17.99
C ILE A 257 -7.03 23.79 -16.78
N SER A 258 -7.85 24.81 -17.03
CA SER A 258 -8.75 25.42 -16.03
C SER A 258 -10.22 25.22 -16.36
N GLN A 259 -10.53 24.65 -17.52
CA GLN A 259 -11.87 24.32 -17.95
C GLN A 259 -12.50 23.26 -17.02
N PRO A 260 -13.84 23.20 -16.95
CA PRO A 260 -14.53 22.08 -16.34
C PRO A 260 -14.17 20.77 -17.06
N VAL A 261 -13.90 19.72 -16.29
CA VAL A 261 -13.53 18.39 -16.82
C VAL A 261 -14.51 17.35 -16.29
N ILE A 262 -15.05 16.50 -17.16
CA ILE A 262 -15.85 15.32 -16.79
C ILE A 262 -15.02 14.05 -16.98
N ASP A 263 -14.96 13.21 -15.96
CA ASP A 263 -14.47 11.84 -16.05
C ASP A 263 -15.63 10.87 -16.30
N THR A 264 -15.74 10.36 -17.53
CA THR A 264 -16.82 9.44 -17.90
C THR A 264 -16.69 8.06 -17.24
N LEU A 265 -15.48 7.67 -16.80
CA LEU A 265 -15.29 6.44 -16.04
C LEU A 265 -15.96 6.55 -14.67
N GLU A 266 -15.72 7.66 -13.96
CA GLU A 266 -16.35 7.94 -12.67
C GLU A 266 -17.85 8.22 -12.81
N PHE A 267 -18.25 8.91 -13.89
CA PHE A 267 -19.67 9.08 -14.21
C PHE A 267 -20.36 7.71 -14.34
N ALA A 268 -19.81 6.81 -15.15
CA ALA A 268 -20.37 5.48 -15.33
C ALA A 268 -20.36 4.63 -14.05
N ARG A 269 -19.32 4.74 -13.21
CA ARG A 269 -19.21 4.02 -11.93
C ARG A 269 -20.29 4.38 -10.92
N ASN A 270 -20.73 5.64 -10.94
CA ASN A 270 -21.77 6.19 -10.07
C ASN A 270 -23.16 6.05 -10.67
N LEU A 271 -23.31 6.20 -11.99
CA LEU A 271 -24.59 6.03 -12.69
C LEU A 271 -25.02 4.56 -12.82
N TYR A 272 -24.05 3.64 -12.95
CA TYR A 272 -24.28 2.19 -13.09
C TYR A 272 -23.48 1.39 -12.06
N PRO A 273 -23.79 1.53 -10.75
CA PRO A 273 -23.00 0.93 -9.70
C PRO A 273 -22.95 -0.60 -9.77
N GLU A 274 -23.97 -1.24 -10.36
CA GLU A 274 -24.17 -2.68 -10.51
C GLU A 274 -23.32 -3.34 -11.59
N TYR A 275 -22.66 -2.56 -12.46
CA TYR A 275 -21.80 -3.13 -13.50
C TYR A 275 -20.47 -3.61 -12.91
N LYS A 276 -19.98 -4.75 -13.40
CA LYS A 276 -18.69 -5.31 -12.96
C LYS A 276 -17.47 -4.63 -13.62
N ARG A 277 -17.67 -4.01 -14.78
CA ARG A 277 -16.61 -3.39 -15.59
C ARG A 277 -17.14 -2.11 -16.19
N HIS A 278 -16.36 -1.04 -16.07
CA HIS A 278 -16.68 0.30 -16.54
C HIS A 278 -15.66 0.85 -17.54
N GLY A 279 -14.72 0.03 -18.03
CA GLY A 279 -13.83 0.46 -19.10
C GLY A 279 -14.59 0.73 -20.40
N LEU A 280 -13.98 1.52 -21.28
CA LEU A 280 -14.58 1.98 -22.53
C LEU A 280 -15.16 0.83 -23.37
N GLY A 281 -14.36 -0.19 -23.71
CA GLY A 281 -14.82 -1.34 -24.50
C GLY A 281 -16.04 -2.10 -23.93
N PRO A 282 -16.05 -2.48 -22.63
CA PRO A 282 -17.24 -3.04 -21.98
C PRO A 282 -18.49 -2.14 -22.04
N LEU A 283 -18.33 -0.82 -21.89
CA LEU A 283 -19.44 0.14 -21.92
C LEU A 283 -19.97 0.33 -23.35
N THR A 284 -19.11 0.55 -24.34
CA THR A 284 -19.51 0.73 -25.74
C THR A 284 -20.28 -0.48 -26.24
N LYS A 285 -19.80 -1.70 -25.96
CA LYS A 285 -20.50 -2.94 -26.29
C LYS A 285 -21.88 -3.04 -25.63
N ARG A 286 -22.02 -2.57 -24.39
CA ARG A 286 -23.28 -2.63 -23.65
C ARG A 286 -24.31 -1.65 -24.19
N PHE A 287 -23.89 -0.44 -24.53
CA PHE A 287 -24.77 0.62 -25.03
C PHE A 287 -24.94 0.61 -26.56
N GLY A 288 -24.29 -0.32 -27.27
CA GLY A 288 -24.36 -0.41 -28.73
C GLY A 288 -23.66 0.76 -29.44
N VAL A 289 -22.66 1.36 -28.81
CA VAL A 289 -21.79 2.38 -29.42
C VAL A 289 -20.71 1.67 -30.22
N ALA A 290 -20.51 2.09 -31.48
CA ALA A 290 -19.45 1.55 -32.32
C ALA A 290 -18.08 1.97 -31.78
N LEU A 291 -17.14 1.02 -31.76
CA LEU A 291 -15.75 1.23 -31.39
C LEU A 291 -14.91 0.55 -32.47
N GLU A 292 -14.74 1.24 -33.60
CA GLU A 292 -13.95 0.78 -34.74
C GLU A 292 -12.48 1.06 -34.44
N HIS A 293 -11.58 0.08 -34.60
CA HIS A 293 -10.15 0.19 -34.29
C HIS A 293 -9.84 0.68 -32.86
N HIS A 294 -10.13 -0.18 -31.87
CA HIS A 294 -9.68 -0.02 -30.47
C HIS A 294 -8.18 0.33 -30.44
N HIS A 295 -7.78 1.35 -29.66
CA HIS A 295 -6.40 1.89 -29.53
C HIS A 295 -5.96 2.94 -30.56
N MET A 296 -6.89 3.63 -31.23
CA MET A 296 -6.59 4.87 -31.94
C MET A 296 -7.41 5.99 -31.28
N ALA A 297 -6.72 6.98 -30.71
CA ALA A 297 -7.31 7.99 -29.81
C ALA A 297 -8.54 8.71 -30.38
N ASN A 298 -8.62 8.89 -31.69
CA ASN A 298 -9.75 9.56 -32.35
C ASN A 298 -11.07 8.77 -32.23
N TYR A 299 -11.03 7.45 -32.40
CA TYR A 299 -12.19 6.58 -32.25
C TYR A 299 -12.63 6.46 -30.79
N ASP A 300 -11.65 6.40 -29.88
CA ASP A 300 -11.90 6.31 -28.44
C ASP A 300 -12.54 7.61 -27.91
N ALA A 301 -12.08 8.77 -28.38
CA ALA A 301 -12.67 10.07 -28.08
C ALA A 301 -14.13 10.19 -28.57
N GLU A 302 -14.42 9.80 -29.81
CA GLU A 302 -15.80 9.86 -30.34
C GLU A 302 -16.72 8.90 -29.58
N ALA A 303 -16.27 7.65 -29.34
CA ALA A 303 -17.05 6.66 -28.61
C ALA A 303 -17.34 7.10 -27.17
N THR A 304 -16.35 7.70 -26.50
CA THR A 304 -16.49 8.31 -25.17
C THR A 304 -17.53 9.43 -25.19
N GLY A 305 -17.54 10.27 -26.23
CA GLY A 305 -18.51 11.36 -26.37
C GLY A 305 -19.93 10.89 -26.62
N ARG A 306 -20.09 9.83 -27.41
CA ARG A 306 -21.39 9.16 -27.59
C ARG A 306 -21.91 8.56 -26.29
N LEU A 307 -21.04 7.91 -25.50
CA LEU A 307 -21.38 7.41 -24.17
C LEU A 307 -21.77 8.53 -23.21
N LEU A 308 -21.00 9.62 -23.17
CA LEU A 308 -21.32 10.80 -22.35
C LEU A 308 -22.74 11.29 -22.62
N PHE A 309 -23.15 11.40 -23.89
CA PHE A 309 -24.49 11.89 -24.22
C PHE A 309 -25.60 10.94 -23.75
N ILE A 310 -25.34 9.62 -23.75
CA ILE A 310 -26.22 8.64 -23.12
C ILE A 310 -26.29 8.88 -21.60
N PHE A 311 -25.15 9.11 -20.95
CA PHE A 311 -25.09 9.31 -19.50
C PHE A 311 -25.79 10.61 -19.07
N ILE A 312 -25.61 11.71 -19.81
CA ILE A 312 -26.30 12.98 -19.58
C ILE A 312 -27.83 12.79 -19.68
N LYS A 313 -28.29 12.08 -20.72
CA LYS A 313 -29.71 11.80 -20.87
C LYS A 313 -30.24 10.95 -19.70
N GLU A 314 -29.54 9.88 -19.36
CA GLU A 314 -29.99 8.97 -18.31
C GLU A 314 -29.92 9.58 -16.91
N VAL A 315 -28.92 10.41 -16.61
CA VAL A 315 -28.84 11.08 -15.30
C VAL A 315 -29.97 12.10 -15.14
N ALA A 316 -30.33 12.82 -16.20
CA ALA A 316 -31.47 13.71 -16.20
C ALA A 316 -32.78 12.94 -15.99
N GLU A 317 -32.99 11.82 -16.71
CA GLU A 317 -34.22 11.02 -16.62
C GLU A 317 -34.37 10.27 -15.29
N LYS A 318 -33.27 9.70 -14.76
CA LYS A 318 -33.31 8.83 -13.56
C LYS A 318 -33.09 9.58 -12.25
N HIS A 319 -32.28 10.64 -12.27
CA HIS A 319 -31.85 11.36 -11.07
C HIS A 319 -32.30 12.83 -11.06
N GLY A 320 -32.85 13.35 -12.16
CA GLY A 320 -33.28 14.75 -12.26
C GLY A 320 -32.13 15.75 -12.25
N VAL A 321 -30.89 15.30 -12.50
CA VAL A 321 -29.69 16.14 -12.51
C VAL A 321 -29.45 16.67 -13.91
N THR A 322 -29.53 17.98 -14.09
CA THR A 322 -29.29 18.66 -15.38
C THR A 322 -28.13 19.64 -15.34
N ASP A 323 -27.62 19.96 -14.16
CA ASP A 323 -26.54 20.92 -13.94
C ASP A 323 -25.21 20.20 -13.65
N LEU A 324 -24.13 20.67 -14.26
CA LEU A 324 -22.79 20.11 -14.14
C LEU A 324 -22.27 20.11 -12.69
N ALA A 325 -22.45 21.19 -11.93
CA ALA A 325 -22.01 21.29 -10.54
C ALA A 325 -22.80 20.35 -9.60
N ARG A 326 -23.96 19.84 -10.04
CA ARG A 326 -24.78 18.91 -9.25
C ARG A 326 -24.35 17.46 -9.39
N LEU A 327 -23.56 17.09 -10.39
CA LEU A 327 -23.13 15.69 -10.58
C LEU A 327 -22.38 15.12 -9.37
N ASN A 328 -21.44 15.88 -8.79
CA ASN A 328 -20.67 15.43 -7.63
C ASN A 328 -21.50 15.35 -6.34
N ILE A 329 -22.58 16.12 -6.26
CA ILE A 329 -23.44 16.22 -5.08
C ILE A 329 -24.52 15.14 -5.10
N ASP A 330 -25.19 14.99 -6.23
CA ASP A 330 -26.43 14.22 -6.34
C ASP A 330 -26.22 12.80 -6.86
N LEU A 331 -25.11 12.52 -7.54
CA LEU A 331 -24.85 11.22 -8.14
C LEU A 331 -23.79 10.39 -7.39
N ILE A 332 -22.83 11.01 -6.70
CA ILE A 332 -21.78 10.27 -6.01
C ILE A 332 -22.37 9.52 -4.81
N SER A 333 -22.35 8.19 -4.90
CA SER A 333 -22.82 7.32 -3.83
C SER A 333 -21.95 7.48 -2.57
N PRO A 334 -22.54 7.42 -1.36
CA PRO A 334 -21.79 7.27 -0.12
C PRO A 334 -20.86 6.04 -0.10
N ASP A 335 -21.12 5.05 -0.95
CA ASP A 335 -20.32 3.83 -1.12
C ASP A 335 -19.18 3.96 -2.16
N SER A 336 -18.93 5.16 -2.71
CA SER A 336 -17.89 5.41 -3.73
C SER A 336 -16.50 4.92 -3.29
N TYR A 337 -16.17 5.04 -2.00
CA TYR A 337 -14.93 4.53 -1.40
C TYR A 337 -14.64 3.05 -1.67
N LYS A 338 -15.67 2.22 -1.93
CA LYS A 338 -15.52 0.79 -2.29
C LYS A 338 -14.83 0.59 -3.64
N LYS A 339 -14.91 1.57 -4.53
CA LYS A 339 -14.31 1.56 -5.86
C LYS A 339 -13.08 2.44 -5.98
N ALA A 340 -12.86 3.33 -5.00
CA ALA A 340 -11.69 4.18 -4.93
C ALA A 340 -10.40 3.33 -4.91
N ARG A 341 -9.36 3.85 -5.56
CA ARG A 341 -8.03 3.23 -5.58
C ARG A 341 -7.46 3.28 -4.17
N ILE A 342 -6.95 2.14 -3.71
CA ILE A 342 -6.30 2.02 -2.41
C ILE A 342 -4.90 2.60 -2.49
N LYS A 343 -4.51 3.33 -1.45
CA LYS A 343 -3.20 3.92 -1.29
C LYS A 343 -2.64 3.59 0.08
N HIS A 344 -1.38 3.19 0.13
CA HIS A 344 -0.75 2.84 1.40
C HIS A 344 -0.33 4.11 2.16
N ALA A 345 -0.47 4.08 3.48
CA ALA A 345 0.08 5.07 4.40
C ALA A 345 0.51 4.36 5.68
N THR A 346 1.65 4.71 6.25
CA THR A 346 2.04 4.21 7.57
C THR A 346 1.48 5.14 8.64
N ILE A 347 0.83 4.57 9.65
CA ILE A 347 0.21 5.32 10.75
C ILE A 347 0.86 4.87 12.05
N TYR A 348 1.40 5.80 12.81
CA TYR A 348 2.07 5.53 14.09
C TYR A 348 1.35 6.18 15.26
N VAL A 349 1.33 5.49 16.37
CA VAL A 349 0.78 5.94 17.65
C VAL A 349 1.80 6.83 18.35
N LYS A 350 1.57 8.14 18.37
CA LYS A 350 2.42 9.09 19.10
C LYS A 350 2.25 8.96 20.61
N ASN A 351 1.02 8.79 21.08
CA ASN A 351 0.67 8.80 22.50
C ASN A 351 -0.62 7.99 22.78
N GLN A 352 -1.08 7.99 24.04
CA GLN A 352 -2.21 7.16 24.46
C GLN A 352 -3.53 7.52 23.74
N VAL A 353 -3.71 8.78 23.31
CA VAL A 353 -4.87 9.19 22.48
C VAL A 353 -4.77 8.54 21.11
N GLY A 354 -3.59 8.60 20.49
CA GLY A 354 -3.28 7.91 19.25
C GLY A 354 -3.57 6.40 19.32
N LEU A 355 -3.24 5.74 20.43
CA LEU A 355 -3.51 4.31 20.60
C LEU A 355 -5.00 4.01 20.53
N LYS A 356 -5.83 4.83 21.18
CA LYS A 356 -7.28 4.68 21.11
C LYS A 356 -7.80 4.94 19.69
N ASN A 357 -7.23 5.92 19.01
CA ASN A 357 -7.64 6.30 17.66
C ASN A 357 -7.25 5.24 16.63
N ILE A 358 -6.05 4.66 16.68
CA ILE A 358 -5.66 3.57 15.78
C ILE A 358 -6.55 2.34 15.98
N PHE A 359 -6.95 2.02 17.22
CA PHE A 359 -7.92 0.94 17.48
C PHE A 359 -9.29 1.21 16.88
N LYS A 360 -9.78 2.47 16.92
CA LYS A 360 -11.02 2.85 16.25
C LYS A 360 -10.89 2.74 14.73
N LEU A 361 -9.77 3.18 14.16
CA LEU A 361 -9.50 3.08 12.73
C LEU A 361 -9.49 1.63 12.24
N VAL A 362 -8.77 0.74 12.94
CA VAL A 362 -8.77 -0.71 12.68
C VAL A 362 -10.18 -1.29 12.80
N SER A 363 -10.94 -0.88 13.83
CA SER A 363 -12.31 -1.35 14.01
C SER A 363 -13.23 -0.91 12.88
N LEU A 364 -13.17 0.36 12.48
CA LEU A 364 -14.00 0.92 11.41
C LEU A 364 -13.63 0.32 10.04
N SER A 365 -12.35 0.12 9.77
CA SER A 365 -11.87 -0.46 8.50
C SER A 365 -12.29 -1.91 8.33
N ASN A 366 -12.35 -2.68 9.42
CA ASN A 366 -12.75 -4.09 9.42
C ASN A 366 -14.27 -4.31 9.55
N THR A 367 -15.06 -3.28 9.88
CA THR A 367 -16.52 -3.43 10.09
C THR A 367 -17.32 -2.63 9.08
N LYS A 368 -17.17 -1.30 9.06
CA LYS A 368 -17.99 -0.41 8.24
C LYS A 368 -17.44 -0.25 6.83
N TYR A 369 -16.12 -0.16 6.69
CA TYR A 369 -15.46 0.19 5.43
C TYR A 369 -14.72 -0.99 4.79
N PHE A 370 -14.99 -2.21 5.23
CA PHE A 370 -14.38 -3.41 4.67
C PHE A 370 -14.92 -3.68 3.26
N GLU A 371 -14.03 -3.81 2.28
CA GLU A 371 -14.38 -4.15 0.89
C GLU A 371 -13.24 -4.97 0.29
N GLY A 372 -13.27 -6.29 0.51
CA GLY A 372 -12.20 -7.24 0.15
C GLY A 372 -10.95 -7.13 1.03
N VAL A 373 -10.58 -5.90 1.40
CA VAL A 373 -9.54 -5.55 2.37
C VAL A 373 -10.07 -4.47 3.32
N PRO A 374 -9.50 -4.32 4.54
CA PRO A 374 -9.85 -3.21 5.42
C PRO A 374 -9.42 -1.90 4.78
N ARG A 375 -10.31 -0.89 4.71
CA ARG A 375 -10.03 0.43 4.12
C ARG A 375 -10.38 1.55 5.08
N ILE A 376 -9.67 2.68 4.98
CA ILE A 376 -9.91 3.86 5.80
C ILE A 376 -10.16 5.05 4.86
N PRO A 377 -11.41 5.54 4.76
CA PRO A 377 -11.69 6.78 4.06
C PRO A 377 -10.94 7.98 4.68
N ARG A 378 -10.48 8.93 3.87
CA ARG A 378 -9.68 10.07 4.33
C ARG A 378 -10.38 10.88 5.43
N THR A 379 -11.68 11.16 5.29
CA THR A 379 -12.44 11.89 6.33
C THR A 379 -12.48 11.15 7.66
N VAL A 380 -12.46 9.81 7.63
CA VAL A 380 -12.46 8.96 8.83
C VAL A 380 -11.10 9.00 9.50
N LEU A 381 -10.02 8.99 8.70
CA LEU A 381 -8.65 9.18 9.19
C LEU A 381 -8.50 10.55 9.85
N ASP A 382 -8.94 11.62 9.18
CA ASP A 382 -8.87 12.99 9.69
C ASP A 382 -9.61 13.15 11.02
N ALA A 383 -10.81 12.57 11.14
CA ALA A 383 -11.59 12.59 12.37
C ALA A 383 -10.91 11.87 13.56
N HIS A 384 -9.92 11.02 13.29
CA HIS A 384 -9.17 10.26 14.29
C HIS A 384 -7.67 10.56 14.27
N ARG A 385 -7.24 11.64 13.61
CA ARG A 385 -5.82 11.94 13.39
C ARG A 385 -5.08 12.35 14.65
N GLU A 386 -5.78 12.84 15.67
CA GLU A 386 -5.18 13.27 16.93
C GLU A 386 -4.33 12.16 17.57
N GLY A 387 -3.09 12.48 17.93
CA GLY A 387 -2.15 11.53 18.53
C GLY A 387 -1.53 10.53 17.55
N LEU A 388 -1.73 10.71 16.24
CA LEU A 388 -1.11 9.88 15.19
C LEU A 388 -0.05 10.67 14.42
N ILE A 389 0.91 9.93 13.84
CA ILE A 389 1.92 10.42 12.89
C ILE A 389 1.76 9.60 11.61
N LEU A 390 1.78 10.25 10.44
CA LEU A 390 1.59 9.61 9.15
C LEU A 390 2.87 9.64 8.31
N GLY A 391 3.29 8.50 7.78
CA GLY A 391 4.34 8.39 6.76
C GLY A 391 3.77 8.08 5.38
N SER A 392 4.53 8.41 4.34
CA SER A 392 4.10 8.24 2.94
C SER A 392 4.09 6.80 2.43
N ALA A 393 4.53 5.83 3.23
CA ALA A 393 4.59 4.40 2.94
C ALA A 393 5.47 4.01 1.72
N CYS A 394 5.09 2.93 1.03
CA CYS A 394 5.86 2.26 0.00
C CYS A 394 5.53 2.79 -1.42
N SER A 395 5.88 2.03 -2.46
CA SER A 395 5.56 2.35 -3.86
C SER A 395 4.06 2.42 -4.16
N GLU A 396 3.21 1.86 -3.29
CA GLU A 396 1.75 1.96 -3.38
C GLU A 396 1.20 3.20 -2.65
N GLY A 397 2.07 4.03 -2.06
CA GLY A 397 1.74 5.28 -1.41
C GLY A 397 1.47 6.43 -2.39
N GLU A 398 0.74 7.45 -1.93
CA GLU A 398 0.31 8.57 -2.79
C GLU A 398 1.45 9.46 -3.24
N VAL A 399 2.41 9.71 -2.36
CA VAL A 399 3.56 10.58 -2.68
C VAL A 399 4.44 9.92 -3.74
N PHE A 400 4.67 8.61 -3.63
CA PHE A 400 5.42 7.85 -4.65
C PHE A 400 4.69 7.88 -6.00
N ASP A 401 3.40 7.57 -6.01
CA ASP A 401 2.57 7.60 -7.24
C ASP A 401 2.56 8.99 -7.88
N ALA A 402 2.50 10.06 -7.08
CA ALA A 402 2.55 11.43 -7.57
C ALA A 402 3.90 11.80 -8.17
N VAL A 403 5.03 11.43 -7.52
CA VAL A 403 6.37 11.66 -8.07
C VAL A 403 6.53 10.97 -9.42
N VAL A 404 6.14 9.70 -9.50
CA VAL A 404 6.29 8.91 -10.73
C VAL A 404 5.35 9.38 -11.83
N SER A 405 4.11 9.76 -11.50
CA SER A 405 3.09 10.06 -12.52
C SER A 405 3.06 11.53 -12.94
N GLN A 406 3.27 12.46 -12.00
CA GLN A 406 3.01 13.90 -12.17
C GLN A 406 4.21 14.78 -11.82
N GLY A 407 5.24 14.24 -11.18
CA GLY A 407 6.47 14.94 -10.81
C GLY A 407 6.47 15.58 -9.42
N VAL A 408 7.58 16.23 -9.09
CA VAL A 408 7.89 16.76 -7.74
C VAL A 408 6.86 17.79 -7.29
N ASP A 409 6.45 18.72 -8.14
CA ASP A 409 5.55 19.82 -7.74
C ASP A 409 4.17 19.31 -7.32
N ALA A 410 3.60 18.35 -8.06
CA ALA A 410 2.36 17.69 -7.68
C ALA A 410 2.53 16.84 -6.41
N ALA A 411 3.65 16.12 -6.31
CA ALA A 411 3.97 15.33 -5.12
C ALA A 411 4.14 16.19 -3.86
N VAL A 412 4.64 17.43 -3.97
CA VAL A 412 4.72 18.39 -2.85
C VAL A 412 3.32 18.73 -2.33
N GLU A 413 2.31 18.91 -3.19
CA GLU A 413 0.94 19.17 -2.75
C GLU A 413 0.35 17.96 -2.00
N VAL A 414 0.54 16.74 -2.51
CA VAL A 414 0.10 15.50 -1.86
C VAL A 414 0.82 15.29 -0.52
N ALA A 415 2.15 15.50 -0.51
CA ALA A 415 2.99 15.31 0.66
C ALA A 415 2.67 16.24 1.82
N LYS A 416 1.94 17.36 1.61
CA LYS A 416 1.45 18.23 2.70
C LYS A 416 0.61 17.47 3.73
N TYR A 417 -0.09 16.42 3.32
CA TYR A 417 -0.94 15.61 4.19
C TYR A 417 -0.17 14.65 5.13
N TYR A 418 1.09 14.34 4.85
CA TYR A 418 1.89 13.38 5.62
C TYR A 418 2.84 14.09 6.58
N ASP A 419 3.21 13.47 7.71
CA ASP A 419 4.12 14.09 8.68
C ASP A 419 5.60 13.89 8.29
N PHE A 420 5.90 12.81 7.55
CA PHE A 420 7.24 12.52 7.03
C PHE A 420 7.17 11.72 5.72
N ILE A 421 8.28 11.69 5.00
CA ILE A 421 8.41 10.95 3.73
C ILE A 421 9.28 9.71 3.94
N GLU A 422 8.85 8.61 3.36
CA GLU A 422 9.60 7.35 3.36
C GLU A 422 10.31 7.15 2.02
N VAL A 423 11.56 6.72 2.11
CA VAL A 423 12.33 6.19 0.97
C VAL A 423 12.87 4.82 1.36
N MET A 424 12.87 3.87 0.43
CA MET A 424 13.30 2.50 0.70
C MET A 424 14.57 2.16 -0.10
N PRO A 425 15.34 1.14 0.32
CA PRO A 425 16.45 0.63 -0.47
C PRO A 425 16.03 0.31 -1.91
N PRO A 426 16.88 0.58 -2.92
CA PRO A 426 16.54 0.28 -4.32
C PRO A 426 16.11 -1.19 -4.55
N ALA A 427 16.67 -2.13 -3.77
CA ALA A 427 16.31 -3.54 -3.83
C ALA A 427 14.83 -3.85 -3.45
N ILE A 428 14.15 -2.95 -2.74
CA ILE A 428 12.70 -3.07 -2.45
C ILE A 428 11.87 -2.75 -3.70
N TYR A 429 12.33 -1.80 -4.52
CA TYR A 429 11.62 -1.36 -5.73
C TYR A 429 11.97 -2.18 -6.99
N ALA A 430 12.85 -3.17 -6.89
CA ALA A 430 13.23 -4.05 -7.99
C ALA A 430 12.04 -4.63 -8.80
N PRO A 431 10.88 -4.96 -8.19
CA PRO A 431 9.73 -5.44 -8.95
C PRO A 431 9.15 -4.39 -9.92
N LEU A 432 9.33 -3.09 -9.67
CA LEU A 432 8.88 -2.04 -10.60
C LEU A 432 9.68 -2.08 -11.91
N ILE A 433 10.98 -2.35 -11.83
CA ILE A 433 11.84 -2.53 -13.00
C ILE A 433 11.45 -3.80 -13.75
N ALA A 434 11.21 -4.90 -13.03
CA ALA A 434 10.78 -6.16 -13.63
C ALA A 434 9.40 -6.06 -14.33
N LYS A 435 8.55 -5.13 -13.89
CA LYS A 435 7.24 -4.83 -14.50
C LYS A 435 7.31 -3.75 -15.60
N GLU A 436 8.51 -3.27 -15.93
CA GLU A 436 8.72 -2.18 -16.91
C GLU A 436 7.99 -0.87 -16.52
N GLN A 437 7.69 -0.69 -15.23
CA GLN A 437 7.11 0.55 -14.70
C GLN A 437 8.18 1.61 -14.41
N VAL A 438 9.41 1.17 -14.21
CA VAL A 438 10.62 1.99 -14.10
C VAL A 438 11.64 1.37 -15.05
N LYS A 439 12.30 2.18 -15.88
CA LYS A 439 13.18 1.68 -16.95
C LYS A 439 14.38 0.92 -16.42
N ASP A 440 15.08 1.49 -15.44
CA ASP A 440 16.33 0.96 -14.93
C ASP A 440 16.66 1.50 -13.53
N MET A 441 17.82 1.10 -13.00
CA MET A 441 18.28 1.51 -11.68
C MET A 441 18.59 3.01 -11.60
N GLU A 442 18.98 3.67 -12.70
CA GLU A 442 19.30 5.10 -12.71
C GLU A 442 18.03 5.94 -12.59
N GLU A 443 16.97 5.55 -13.30
CA GLU A 443 15.64 6.15 -13.13
C GLU A 443 15.11 5.94 -11.71
N LEU A 444 15.25 4.73 -11.15
CA LEU A 444 14.83 4.44 -9.78
C LEU A 444 15.55 5.33 -8.75
N GLN A 445 16.87 5.50 -8.89
CA GLN A 445 17.63 6.41 -8.03
C GLN A 445 17.20 7.87 -8.20
N THR A 446 16.78 8.26 -9.39
CA THR A 446 16.21 9.59 -9.66
C THR A 446 14.87 9.76 -8.95
N ILE A 447 13.98 8.77 -8.98
CA ILE A 447 12.71 8.79 -8.23
C ILE A 447 12.97 8.94 -6.73
N ILE A 448 13.94 8.21 -6.17
CA ILE A 448 14.31 8.35 -4.76
C ILE A 448 14.81 9.77 -4.44
N LYS A 449 15.66 10.36 -5.31
CA LYS A 449 16.12 11.75 -5.15
C LYS A 449 14.95 12.75 -5.21
N SER A 450 13.99 12.53 -6.10
CA SER A 450 12.77 13.34 -6.18
C SER A 450 11.92 13.26 -4.92
N LEU A 451 11.78 12.08 -4.29
CA LEU A 451 11.10 11.93 -3.00
C LEU A 451 11.81 12.70 -1.87
N ILE A 452 13.14 12.68 -1.88
CA ILE A 452 13.95 13.46 -0.93
C ILE A 452 13.72 14.96 -1.14
N GLU A 453 13.72 15.41 -2.40
CA GLU A 453 13.45 16.80 -2.76
C GLU A 453 12.06 17.26 -2.29
N VAL A 454 11.02 16.41 -2.42
CA VAL A 454 9.68 16.69 -1.90
C VAL A 454 9.72 16.97 -0.40
N GLY A 455 10.44 16.15 0.37
CA GLY A 455 10.62 16.34 1.81
C GLY A 455 11.36 17.63 2.14
N ASP A 456 12.47 17.91 1.44
CA ASP A 456 13.28 19.11 1.64
C ASP A 456 12.50 20.40 1.33
N ARG A 457 11.71 20.43 0.25
CA ARG A 457 10.86 21.57 -0.11
C ARG A 457 9.77 21.87 0.93
N LEU A 458 9.29 20.86 1.63
CA LEU A 458 8.29 21.00 2.70
C LEU A 458 8.89 21.16 4.10
N GLY A 459 10.21 21.02 4.25
CA GLY A 459 10.87 20.94 5.55
C GLY A 459 10.43 19.73 6.38
N LYS A 460 10.03 18.64 5.72
CA LYS A 460 9.59 17.39 6.37
C LYS A 460 10.74 16.39 6.43
N PRO A 461 10.87 15.62 7.52
CA PRO A 461 11.91 14.61 7.61
C PRO A 461 11.67 13.52 6.55
N VAL A 462 12.76 13.05 5.97
CA VAL A 462 12.78 11.94 5.01
C VAL A 462 13.51 10.77 5.67
N LEU A 463 12.88 9.61 5.75
CA LEU A 463 13.38 8.46 6.48
C LEU A 463 13.69 7.31 5.52
N ALA A 464 14.86 6.70 5.69
CA ALA A 464 15.17 5.43 5.03
C ALA A 464 14.54 4.27 5.81
N THR A 465 13.50 3.64 5.25
CA THR A 465 12.76 2.54 5.88
C THR A 465 12.99 1.21 5.15
N GLY A 466 12.92 0.09 5.89
CA GLY A 466 13.30 -1.23 5.38
C GLY A 466 12.18 -2.03 4.72
N ASN A 467 10.93 -1.69 5.01
CA ASN A 467 9.74 -2.46 4.63
C ASN A 467 9.92 -3.96 4.94
N VAL A 468 10.36 -4.26 6.17
CA VAL A 468 10.86 -5.57 6.58
C VAL A 468 9.75 -6.61 6.55
N HIS A 469 9.99 -7.78 5.95
CA HIS A 469 9.06 -8.92 5.92
C HIS A 469 9.69 -10.23 6.44
N TYR A 470 11.00 -10.24 6.64
CA TYR A 470 11.77 -11.39 7.13
C TYR A 470 13.10 -10.92 7.73
N ILE A 471 13.75 -11.72 8.56
CA ILE A 471 14.94 -11.31 9.29
C ILE A 471 16.16 -11.46 8.39
N GLU A 472 16.43 -12.67 7.91
CA GLU A 472 17.67 -12.99 7.20
C GLU A 472 17.47 -13.07 5.68
N PRO A 473 18.45 -12.71 4.83
CA PRO A 473 18.25 -12.63 3.39
C PRO A 473 17.86 -13.98 2.77
N GLU A 474 18.37 -15.09 3.30
CA GLU A 474 18.00 -16.45 2.90
C GLU A 474 16.54 -16.81 3.15
N GLU A 475 15.82 -16.08 3.99
CA GLU A 475 14.40 -16.33 4.27
C GLU A 475 13.46 -15.84 3.17
N GLU A 476 13.99 -15.14 2.15
CA GLU A 476 13.27 -14.72 0.95
C GLU A 476 12.47 -15.87 0.32
N ILE A 477 13.06 -17.08 0.30
CA ILE A 477 12.41 -18.27 -0.28
C ILE A 477 11.15 -18.68 0.50
N TYR A 478 11.14 -18.52 1.82
CA TYR A 478 9.97 -18.88 2.63
C TYR A 478 8.84 -17.89 2.41
N ARG A 479 9.17 -16.59 2.32
CA ARG A 479 8.20 -15.55 1.94
C ARG A 479 7.62 -15.86 0.56
N GLU A 480 8.49 -16.20 -0.40
CA GLU A 480 8.04 -16.56 -1.73
C GLU A 480 7.05 -17.73 -1.70
N ILE A 481 7.35 -18.82 -0.98
CA ILE A 481 6.44 -19.96 -0.85
C ILE A 481 5.06 -19.54 -0.32
N ILE A 482 4.99 -18.75 0.76
CA ILE A 482 3.69 -18.35 1.33
C ILE A 482 2.92 -17.42 0.39
N VAL A 483 3.60 -16.44 -0.22
CA VAL A 483 2.96 -15.48 -1.13
C VAL A 483 2.46 -16.18 -2.39
N ARG A 484 3.28 -17.07 -2.98
CA ARG A 484 2.88 -17.84 -4.18
C ARG A 484 1.73 -18.80 -3.90
N SER A 485 1.58 -19.28 -2.66
CA SER A 485 0.46 -20.17 -2.29
C SER A 485 -0.92 -19.50 -2.37
N LEU A 486 -0.99 -18.17 -2.40
CA LEU A 486 -2.23 -17.42 -2.65
C LEU A 486 -2.81 -17.65 -4.07
N GLY A 487 -2.01 -18.22 -4.98
CA GLY A 487 -2.41 -18.54 -6.34
C GLY A 487 -2.43 -17.34 -7.30
N GLN A 488 -2.73 -17.60 -8.57
CA GLN A 488 -2.67 -16.62 -9.66
C GLN A 488 -3.73 -15.50 -9.57
N GLY A 489 -4.77 -15.70 -8.76
CA GLY A 489 -5.81 -14.68 -8.55
C GLY A 489 -5.36 -13.51 -7.67
N ALA A 490 -4.32 -13.70 -6.85
CA ALA A 490 -3.78 -12.65 -5.99
C ALA A 490 -3.00 -11.63 -6.82
N MET A 491 -3.20 -10.33 -6.54
CA MET A 491 -2.57 -9.25 -7.31
C MET A 491 -1.04 -9.33 -7.33
N ILE A 492 -0.44 -9.71 -6.19
CA ILE A 492 1.02 -9.90 -6.03
C ILE A 492 1.59 -11.04 -6.89
N ASN A 493 0.75 -11.99 -7.33
CA ASN A 493 1.12 -13.14 -8.14
C ASN A 493 0.74 -12.99 -9.62
N ARG A 494 0.25 -11.82 -10.05
CA ARG A 494 -0.03 -11.57 -11.46
C ARG A 494 1.26 -11.68 -12.27
N THR A 495 1.18 -12.46 -13.34
CA THR A 495 2.33 -12.74 -14.20
C THR A 495 2.68 -11.54 -15.07
N ILE A 496 3.98 -11.34 -15.25
CA ILE A 496 4.57 -10.48 -16.27
C ILE A 496 4.94 -11.34 -17.50
N GLY A 497 4.83 -10.75 -18.69
CA GLY A 497 5.06 -11.43 -19.97
C GLY A 497 3.84 -12.20 -20.52
N HIS A 498 4.03 -12.83 -21.68
CA HIS A 498 2.97 -13.52 -22.43
C HIS A 498 3.24 -15.01 -22.60
N GLY A 499 2.16 -15.79 -22.73
CA GLY A 499 2.21 -17.21 -23.06
C GLY A 499 2.72 -18.10 -21.92
N GLU A 500 3.26 -19.26 -22.28
CA GLU A 500 3.71 -20.31 -21.33
C GLU A 500 4.94 -19.90 -20.49
N HIS A 501 5.59 -18.80 -20.83
CA HIS A 501 6.75 -18.26 -20.13
C HIS A 501 6.40 -17.13 -19.15
N ALA A 502 5.13 -16.75 -19.06
CA ALA A 502 4.68 -15.71 -18.13
C ALA A 502 4.91 -16.15 -16.68
N GLN A 503 5.66 -15.36 -15.92
CA GLN A 503 6.00 -15.65 -14.53
C GLN A 503 5.59 -14.47 -13.65
N PRO A 504 5.27 -14.69 -12.37
CA PRO A 504 5.08 -13.58 -11.44
C PRO A 504 6.33 -12.72 -11.34
N ALA A 505 6.16 -11.41 -11.15
CA ALA A 505 7.28 -10.52 -10.84
C ALA A 505 8.01 -11.00 -9.57
N PRO A 506 9.34 -10.82 -9.46
CA PRO A 506 10.08 -11.14 -8.24
C PRO A 506 9.53 -10.35 -7.06
N LEU A 507 9.67 -10.89 -5.84
CA LEU A 507 9.28 -10.18 -4.63
C LEU A 507 10.36 -9.18 -4.20
N PRO A 508 10.00 -8.10 -3.47
CA PRO A 508 10.98 -7.20 -2.88
C PRO A 508 11.95 -7.91 -1.93
N LYS A 509 13.23 -7.52 -1.97
CA LYS A 509 14.25 -8.02 -1.02
C LYS A 509 14.12 -7.35 0.33
N ALA A 510 13.18 -7.83 1.13
CA ALA A 510 12.64 -7.20 2.34
C ALA A 510 13.20 -7.77 3.65
N HIS A 511 14.48 -8.14 3.70
CA HIS A 511 15.12 -8.59 4.94
C HIS A 511 15.38 -7.42 5.90
N PHE A 512 15.49 -7.70 7.20
CA PHE A 512 15.80 -6.70 8.21
C PHE A 512 17.27 -6.26 8.10
N ARG A 513 17.54 -5.23 7.30
CA ARG A 513 18.91 -4.71 7.10
C ARG A 513 19.51 -4.15 8.40
N THR A 514 20.83 -4.24 8.55
CA THR A 514 21.56 -3.49 9.59
C THR A 514 21.74 -2.02 9.20
N THR A 515 22.29 -1.19 10.10
CA THR A 515 22.60 0.21 9.77
C THR A 515 23.62 0.32 8.64
N ASN A 516 24.71 -0.46 8.68
CA ASN A 516 25.73 -0.43 7.62
C ASN A 516 25.18 -0.91 6.27
N GLU A 517 24.37 -1.96 6.23
CA GLU A 517 23.73 -2.42 4.98
C GLU A 517 22.78 -1.36 4.40
N MET A 518 22.09 -0.61 5.26
CA MET A 518 21.26 0.51 4.81
C MET A 518 22.10 1.62 4.19
N LEU A 519 23.20 2.00 4.85
CA LEU A 519 24.11 3.02 4.31
C LEU A 519 24.67 2.60 2.96
N ASP A 520 25.01 1.31 2.79
CA ASP A 520 25.47 0.76 1.52
C ASP A 520 24.40 0.86 0.43
N GLU A 521 23.14 0.54 0.72
CA GLU A 521 22.00 0.64 -0.22
C GLU A 521 21.73 2.10 -0.64
N PHE A 522 22.01 3.07 0.23
CA PHE A 522 21.85 4.51 -0.03
C PHE A 522 23.15 5.23 -0.42
N ALA A 523 24.25 4.51 -0.65
CA ALA A 523 25.57 5.09 -0.93
C ALA A 523 25.57 6.00 -2.18
N PHE A 524 24.67 5.77 -3.13
CA PHE A 524 24.50 6.58 -4.34
C PHE A 524 24.06 8.03 -4.08
N LEU A 525 23.58 8.35 -2.87
CA LEU A 525 23.22 9.69 -2.42
C LEU A 525 24.41 10.49 -1.87
N GLY A 526 25.55 9.83 -1.62
CA GLY A 526 26.66 10.38 -0.86
C GLY A 526 26.51 10.17 0.65
N GLU A 527 27.65 10.15 1.35
CA GLU A 527 27.74 9.75 2.76
C GLU A 527 26.90 10.63 3.70
N GLU A 528 26.97 11.94 3.56
CA GLU A 528 26.26 12.89 4.43
C GLU A 528 24.74 12.70 4.35
N LEU A 529 24.19 12.67 3.14
CA LEU A 529 22.76 12.50 2.93
C LEU A 529 22.29 11.10 3.35
N ALA A 530 23.04 10.04 3.03
CA ALA A 530 22.73 8.69 3.47
C ALA A 530 22.66 8.60 5.01
N ARG A 531 23.63 9.18 5.72
CA ARG A 531 23.64 9.21 7.19
C ARG A 531 22.47 10.02 7.76
N LYS A 532 22.15 11.17 7.15
CA LYS A 532 20.99 12.00 7.55
C LYS A 532 19.69 11.19 7.48
N LEU A 533 19.45 10.49 6.36
CA LEU A 533 18.22 9.74 6.12
C LEU A 533 18.12 8.45 6.95
N VAL A 534 19.23 7.71 7.08
CA VAL A 534 19.29 6.40 7.72
C VAL A 534 19.38 6.51 9.24
N ILE A 535 20.21 7.42 9.74
CA ILE A 535 20.54 7.52 11.16
C ILE A 535 19.85 8.72 11.78
N GLU A 536 20.16 9.93 11.33
CA GLU A 536 19.77 11.15 12.07
C GLU A 536 18.26 11.35 12.09
N ASN A 537 17.60 11.30 10.94
CA ASN A 537 16.15 11.51 10.83
C ASN A 537 15.35 10.40 11.50
N THR A 538 15.76 9.13 11.34
CA THR A 538 15.08 8.00 12.01
C THR A 538 15.21 8.11 13.53
N ASN A 539 16.40 8.46 14.02
CA ASN A 539 16.60 8.69 15.44
C ASN A 539 15.80 9.90 15.93
N ALA A 540 15.84 11.04 15.24
CA ALA A 540 15.12 12.23 15.65
C ALA A 540 13.59 11.99 15.72
N LEU A 541 13.03 11.27 14.75
CA LEU A 541 11.60 10.95 14.77
C LEU A 541 11.24 9.97 15.91
N ALA A 542 12.12 9.03 16.26
CA ALA A 542 11.83 8.09 17.35
C ALA A 542 11.65 8.78 18.72
N GLU A 543 12.30 9.94 18.94
CA GLU A 543 12.23 10.70 20.20
C GLU A 543 10.87 11.36 20.46
N ILE A 544 10.04 11.55 19.42
CA ILE A 544 8.74 12.23 19.59
C ILE A 544 7.63 11.29 20.08
N PHE A 545 7.90 9.99 20.14
CA PHE A 545 6.93 8.97 20.55
C PHE A 545 6.93 8.81 22.07
N GLU A 546 5.76 8.98 22.66
CA GLU A 546 5.55 8.84 24.10
C GLU A 546 5.39 7.36 24.49
N PRO A 547 5.78 6.96 25.71
CA PRO A 547 5.43 5.64 26.23
C PRO A 547 3.91 5.46 26.28
N VAL A 548 3.40 4.33 25.75
CA VAL A 548 1.98 3.99 25.76
C VAL A 548 1.73 2.67 26.46
N GLU A 549 0.60 2.58 27.17
CA GLU A 549 0.12 1.35 27.78
C GLU A 549 -0.84 0.65 26.83
N VAL A 550 -0.33 -0.38 26.15
CA VAL A 550 -1.09 -1.20 25.19
C VAL A 550 -2.01 -2.18 25.90
N VAL A 551 -1.45 -2.89 26.87
CA VAL A 551 -2.17 -3.89 27.68
C VAL A 551 -2.32 -3.31 29.07
N LYS A 552 -3.56 -3.01 29.44
CA LYS A 552 -3.88 -2.49 30.77
C LYS A 552 -3.59 -3.54 31.84
N GLY A 553 -2.94 -3.12 32.93
CA GLY A 553 -2.66 -4.00 34.07
C GLY A 553 -3.88 -4.30 34.94
N ASP A 554 -4.82 -3.35 35.03
CA ASP A 554 -5.98 -3.45 35.94
C ASP A 554 -7.15 -4.22 35.32
N LEU A 555 -7.89 -4.92 36.19
CA LEU A 555 -9.19 -5.50 35.84
C LEU A 555 -10.28 -4.41 35.94
N TYR A 556 -10.98 -4.17 34.84
CA TYR A 556 -12.13 -3.25 34.81
C TYR A 556 -13.41 -4.06 34.88
N THR A 557 -13.99 -4.17 36.07
CA THR A 557 -15.22 -4.94 36.30
C THR A 557 -16.46 -4.17 35.83
N PRO A 558 -17.47 -4.85 35.28
CA PRO A 558 -18.71 -4.20 34.88
C PRO A 558 -19.48 -3.71 36.11
N PHE A 559 -20.21 -2.61 35.96
CA PHE A 559 -21.13 -2.10 36.97
C PHE A 559 -22.55 -2.16 36.46
N ILE A 560 -23.41 -2.89 37.19
CA ILE A 560 -24.85 -2.93 36.99
C ILE A 560 -25.49 -2.60 38.33
N ASP A 561 -26.41 -1.63 38.34
CA ASP A 561 -27.09 -1.20 39.56
C ASP A 561 -27.72 -2.41 40.27
N LYS A 562 -27.45 -2.53 41.58
CA LYS A 562 -27.93 -3.61 42.46
C LYS A 562 -27.50 -5.04 42.08
N ALA A 563 -26.48 -5.23 41.24
CA ALA A 563 -25.99 -6.58 40.92
C ALA A 563 -25.56 -7.35 42.17
N GLU A 564 -24.80 -6.70 43.07
CA GLU A 564 -24.28 -7.31 44.30
C GLU A 564 -25.41 -7.79 45.22
N GLU A 565 -26.41 -6.94 45.45
CA GLU A 565 -27.61 -7.27 46.24
C GLU A 565 -28.39 -8.42 45.60
N THR A 566 -28.64 -8.33 44.28
CA THR A 566 -29.43 -9.31 43.54
C THR A 566 -28.78 -10.70 43.56
N VAL A 567 -27.45 -10.76 43.40
CA VAL A 567 -26.70 -12.01 43.41
C VAL A 567 -26.75 -12.64 44.80
N ALA A 568 -26.51 -11.87 45.85
CA ALA A 568 -26.64 -12.36 47.22
C ALA A 568 -28.06 -12.89 47.49
N GLU A 569 -29.10 -12.13 47.14
CA GLU A 569 -30.50 -12.55 47.30
C GLU A 569 -30.82 -13.84 46.55
N LEU A 570 -30.42 -13.94 45.28
CA LEU A 570 -30.67 -15.13 44.46
C LEU A 570 -29.93 -16.37 44.99
N THR A 571 -28.69 -16.19 45.45
CA THR A 571 -27.89 -17.28 46.05
C THR A 571 -28.56 -17.80 47.31
N TYR A 572 -28.94 -16.92 48.25
CA TYR A 572 -29.62 -17.33 49.47
C TYR A 572 -30.99 -17.93 49.20
N LYS A 573 -31.79 -17.30 48.33
CA LYS A 573 -33.11 -17.82 47.93
C LYS A 573 -32.99 -19.24 47.38
N LYS A 574 -32.03 -19.49 46.47
CA LYS A 574 -31.83 -20.82 45.89
C LYS A 574 -31.30 -21.82 46.92
N ALA A 575 -30.42 -21.41 47.81
CA ALA A 575 -29.92 -22.26 48.88
C ALA A 575 -31.06 -22.71 49.81
N PHE A 576 -31.96 -21.80 50.18
CA PHE A 576 -33.13 -22.14 51.00
C PHE A 576 -34.08 -23.13 50.31
N GLU A 577 -34.27 -23.02 48.99
CA GLU A 577 -35.08 -23.98 48.22
C GLU A 577 -34.50 -25.40 48.23
N ILE A 578 -33.18 -25.55 48.26
CA ILE A 578 -32.49 -26.85 48.13
C ILE A 578 -32.21 -27.48 49.49
N TYR A 579 -31.68 -26.69 50.44
CA TYR A 579 -31.15 -27.16 51.72
C TYR A 579 -32.06 -26.86 52.91
N GLY A 580 -33.16 -26.12 52.69
CA GLY A 580 -34.09 -25.70 53.73
C GLY A 580 -33.71 -24.37 54.37
N ASN A 581 -34.63 -23.83 55.18
CA ASN A 581 -34.43 -22.62 55.98
C ASN A 581 -34.78 -22.93 57.44
N PRO A 582 -33.82 -22.88 58.39
CA PRO A 582 -32.45 -22.35 58.25
C PRO A 582 -31.52 -23.27 57.43
N LEU A 583 -30.47 -22.68 56.84
CA LEU A 583 -29.42 -23.43 56.14
C LEU A 583 -28.58 -24.23 57.14
N PRO A 584 -28.05 -25.41 56.76
CA PRO A 584 -26.98 -26.05 57.52
C PRO A 584 -25.75 -25.15 57.61
N ASP A 585 -25.10 -25.07 58.79
CA ASP A 585 -23.95 -24.20 59.05
C ASP A 585 -22.84 -24.31 57.98
N ILE A 586 -22.57 -25.52 57.48
CA ILE A 586 -21.56 -25.76 56.44
C ILE A 586 -21.90 -25.07 55.11
N VAL A 587 -23.18 -24.95 54.78
CA VAL A 587 -23.67 -24.30 53.56
C VAL A 587 -23.68 -22.80 53.73
N ASP A 588 -24.17 -22.30 54.87
CA ASP A 588 -24.23 -20.86 55.15
C ASP A 588 -22.85 -20.21 55.18
N LEU A 589 -21.91 -20.80 55.96
CA LEU A 589 -20.52 -20.35 56.02
C LEU A 589 -19.82 -20.40 54.64
N ARG A 590 -20.21 -21.35 53.79
CA ARG A 590 -19.67 -21.43 52.43
C ARG A 590 -20.22 -20.29 51.57
N ILE A 591 -21.51 -20.00 51.64
CA ILE A 591 -22.15 -18.92 50.88
C ILE A 591 -21.56 -17.57 51.30
N GLU A 592 -21.44 -17.28 52.60
CA GLU A 592 -20.85 -16.04 53.08
C GLU A 592 -19.41 -15.85 52.58
N LYS A 593 -18.57 -16.89 52.66
CA LYS A 593 -17.19 -16.84 52.20
C LYS A 593 -17.09 -16.56 50.70
N GLU A 594 -17.88 -17.26 49.90
CA GLU A 594 -17.86 -17.11 48.43
C GLU A 594 -18.42 -15.74 48.01
N LEU A 595 -19.56 -15.31 48.56
CA LEU A 595 -20.15 -14.00 48.25
C LEU A 595 -19.20 -12.86 48.63
N THR A 596 -18.55 -12.91 49.79
CA THR A 596 -17.55 -11.89 50.17
C THR A 596 -16.45 -11.77 49.13
N SER A 597 -15.96 -12.90 48.60
CA SER A 597 -14.93 -12.91 47.57
C SER A 597 -15.45 -12.43 46.21
N ILE A 598 -16.64 -12.87 45.81
CA ILE A 598 -17.22 -12.54 44.50
C ILE A 598 -17.55 -11.04 44.44
N LEU A 599 -18.28 -10.54 45.43
CA LEU A 599 -18.69 -9.14 45.50
C LEU A 599 -17.48 -8.22 45.71
N GLY A 600 -16.58 -8.59 46.64
CA GLY A 600 -15.39 -7.79 46.95
C GLY A 600 -14.38 -7.66 45.81
N ASN A 601 -14.41 -8.56 44.83
CA ASN A 601 -13.58 -8.48 43.62
C ASN A 601 -14.37 -8.01 42.38
N GLY A 602 -15.63 -7.58 42.53
CA GLY A 602 -16.46 -7.05 41.45
C GLY A 602 -16.94 -8.08 40.42
N PHE A 603 -17.17 -9.34 40.86
CA PHE A 603 -17.67 -10.44 40.04
C PHE A 603 -19.14 -10.78 40.29
N ALA A 604 -19.89 -9.83 40.87
CA ALA A 604 -21.33 -9.94 41.10
C ALA A 604 -22.09 -10.18 39.78
#